data_AF-A0A1Q3YV57-F1
#
_entry.id   AF-A0A1Q3YV57-F1
#
_cell.length_a   1.000
_cell.length_b   1.000
_cell.length_c   1.000
_cell.angle_alpha   90.00
_cell.angle_beta   90.00
_cell.angle_gamma   90.00
#
_symmetry.space_group_name_H-M   'P 1'
#
loop_
_entity.id
_entity.type
_entity.pdbx_description
1 polymer ?
#
loop_
_entity_poly.entity_id
_entity_poly.type
_entity_poly.pdbx_seq_one_letter_code
_entity_poly.pdbx_strand_id
1 'polypeptide(L)'
;MRKLLLAGVAVLSLGAATLPAAYAASTLGAAAGATTGSTLGFIFGGPVGAIIGGFSGAVVGSTVPDTSVTFAGTHPVEQVYLKDHVKVGYKVGGTVKLYPIDGDDAHAYFYANNRVWIVDRSSGKIVASPGFVVSDRTVAYVKAHPTGSVRFSGSLAPGAHLKSSVRITAIPDARGYGYVYLNDRPALVDTGSRTVVWVE
;
A
#
# COMPACT_ATOMS: atom_id res chain seq x y z
N MET A 1 44.72 51.96 28.75
CA MET A 1 44.46 51.43 27.40
C MET A 1 44.11 49.96 27.51
N ARG A 2 42.95 49.59 26.95
CA ARG A 2 42.46 48.27 26.51
C ARG A 2 42.27 47.12 27.53
N LYS A 3 40.99 46.74 27.61
CA LYS A 3 40.31 45.66 28.35
C LYS A 3 40.30 44.36 27.53
N LEU A 4 40.30 43.19 28.18
CA LEU A 4 39.86 41.88 27.65
C LEU A 4 39.32 41.05 28.85
N LEU A 5 38.09 41.25 29.32
CA LEU A 5 36.81 40.59 28.95
C LEU A 5 36.81 39.05 28.95
N LEU A 6 36.20 38.53 30.03
CA LEU A 6 35.74 37.16 30.28
C LEU A 6 34.41 36.86 29.57
N ALA A 7 34.21 35.58 29.23
CA ALA A 7 32.98 34.79 29.28
C ALA A 7 31.75 35.19 28.41
N GLY A 8 31.20 34.20 27.70
CA GLY A 8 29.83 34.24 27.19
C GLY A 8 29.59 33.46 25.90
N VAL A 9 29.63 32.13 25.96
CA VAL A 9 29.05 31.27 24.92
C VAL A 9 27.52 31.40 25.01
N ALA A 10 26.90 32.02 24.00
CA ALA A 10 25.46 31.97 23.80
C ALA A 10 25.18 31.08 22.58
N VAL A 11 24.87 29.82 22.84
CA VAL A 11 24.27 28.91 21.85
C VAL A 11 22.82 29.37 21.65
N LEU A 12 22.52 29.86 20.46
CA LEU A 12 21.14 30.10 20.02
C LEU A 12 20.47 28.75 19.75
N SER A 13 19.74 28.24 20.74
CA SER A 13 18.80 27.13 20.55
C SER A 13 17.59 27.62 19.77
N LEU A 14 17.58 27.32 18.47
CA LEU A 14 16.43 27.54 17.60
C LEU A 14 15.33 26.54 18.00
N GLY A 15 14.29 27.03 18.67
CA GLY A 15 13.12 26.23 19.03
C GLY A 15 12.40 25.74 17.78
N ALA A 16 12.43 24.42 17.54
CA ALA A 16 11.57 23.77 16.57
C ALA A 16 10.14 23.80 17.11
N ALA A 17 9.31 24.69 16.57
CA ALA A 17 7.87 24.58 16.72
C ALA A 17 7.44 23.26 16.04
N THR A 18 6.92 22.32 16.83
CA THR A 18 6.29 21.10 16.30
C THR A 18 5.01 21.49 15.60
N LEU A 19 5.09 21.71 14.29
CA LEU A 19 3.92 21.65 13.42
C LEU A 19 3.38 20.21 13.49
N PRO A 20 2.04 20.01 13.64
CA PRO A 20 1.47 18.68 13.49
C PRO A 20 1.88 18.16 12.12
N ALA A 21 2.34 16.91 12.07
CA ALA A 21 2.79 16.24 10.86
C ALA A 21 1.77 16.48 9.74
N ALA A 22 2.09 17.41 8.84
CA ALA A 22 1.48 17.44 7.53
C ALA A 22 1.76 16.06 6.95
N TYR A 23 0.69 15.35 6.58
CA TYR A 23 0.74 14.09 5.87
C TYR A 23 1.74 14.23 4.73
N ALA A 24 2.95 13.71 4.95
CA ALA A 24 3.97 13.67 3.94
C ALA A 24 3.42 12.74 2.86
N ALA A 25 2.92 13.33 1.77
CA ALA A 25 2.83 12.64 0.51
C ALA A 25 4.23 12.07 0.27
N SER A 26 4.38 10.76 0.46
CA SER A 26 5.63 10.04 0.29
C SER A 26 6.01 10.11 -1.18
N THR A 27 6.73 11.18 -1.51
CA THR A 27 7.53 11.31 -2.74
C THR A 27 8.33 10.04 -2.90
N LEU A 28 8.18 9.37 -4.05
CA LEU A 28 9.00 8.25 -4.56
C LEU A 28 10.33 8.10 -3.81
N GLY A 29 10.28 7.34 -2.71
CA GLY A 29 11.28 7.38 -1.65
C GLY A 29 11.96 6.03 -1.54
N ALA A 30 12.94 5.82 -2.42
CA ALA A 30 14.09 4.95 -2.20
C ALA A 30 13.81 3.52 -1.68
N ALA A 31 13.48 2.61 -2.58
CA ALA A 31 13.95 1.24 -2.49
C ALA A 31 14.02 0.58 -3.87
N ALA A 32 15.01 0.98 -4.66
CA ALA A 32 15.62 0.03 -5.58
C ALA A 32 16.10 -1.18 -4.75
N GLY A 33 15.40 -2.31 -4.86
CA GLY A 33 15.80 -3.59 -4.24
C GLY A 33 15.46 -3.74 -2.75
N ALA A 34 14.18 -3.83 -2.39
CA ALA A 34 13.80 -4.29 -1.06
C ALA A 34 13.76 -5.81 -0.97
N THR A 35 14.91 -6.42 -0.65
CA THR A 35 14.96 -7.83 -0.21
C THR A 35 14.45 -8.03 1.22
N THR A 36 14.16 -6.95 1.98
CA THR A 36 13.65 -7.05 3.36
C THR A 36 12.73 -5.87 3.75
N GLY A 37 11.42 -6.05 3.61
CA GLY A 37 10.38 -5.56 4.55
C GLY A 37 10.35 -4.10 5.04
N SER A 38 10.56 -3.08 4.21
CA SER A 38 10.55 -1.67 4.65
C SER A 38 9.20 -0.96 4.38
N THR A 39 8.22 -1.02 5.29
CA THR A 39 6.80 -0.59 5.17
C THR A 39 6.51 0.89 4.80
N LEU A 40 6.98 1.36 3.65
CA LEU A 40 6.60 2.66 3.08
C LEU A 40 5.48 2.44 2.07
N GLY A 41 4.25 2.73 2.51
CA GLY A 41 3.05 2.76 1.68
C GLY A 41 3.10 3.89 0.64
N PHE A 42 2.97 3.58 -0.65
CA PHE A 42 2.36 4.52 -1.59
C PHE A 42 0.95 4.79 -1.08
N ILE A 43 0.55 6.06 -0.93
CA ILE A 43 -0.84 6.45 -0.64
C ILE A 43 -1.29 7.33 -1.81
N PHE A 44 -2.06 6.74 -2.74
CA PHE A 44 -2.68 7.48 -3.83
C PHE A 44 -4.10 7.84 -3.44
N GLY A 45 -4.29 8.96 -2.74
CA GLY A 45 -5.61 9.43 -2.32
C GLY A 45 -6.45 9.90 -3.51
N GLY A 46 -7.59 9.25 -3.73
CA GLY A 46 -8.60 9.64 -4.72
C GLY A 46 -9.98 9.11 -4.32
N PRO A 47 -11.07 9.50 -5.01
CA PRO A 47 -12.44 9.13 -4.62
C PRO A 47 -12.71 7.61 -4.58
N VAL A 48 -11.86 6.82 -5.24
CA VAL A 48 -11.98 5.36 -5.30
C VAL A 48 -11.11 4.67 -4.22
N GLY A 49 -10.24 5.40 -3.52
CA GLY A 49 -9.45 4.90 -2.40
C GLY A 49 -7.97 5.23 -2.44
N ALA A 50 -7.33 5.10 -1.28
CA ALA A 50 -5.88 5.03 -1.15
C ALA A 50 -5.39 3.65 -1.62
N ILE A 51 -4.57 3.61 -2.66
CA ILE A 51 -3.68 2.45 -2.79
C ILE A 51 -2.74 2.48 -1.61
N ILE A 52 -2.56 1.36 -0.94
CA ILE A 52 -1.56 1.20 0.12
C ILE A 52 -0.50 0.27 -0.46
N GLY A 53 0.53 0.89 -1.03
CA GLY A 53 1.59 0.17 -1.73
C GLY A 53 2.77 -0.06 -0.82
N GLY A 54 2.87 -1.23 -0.19
CA GLY A 54 4.02 -1.59 0.61
C GLY A 54 3.97 -3.03 1.14
N PHE A 55 4.77 -3.91 0.50
CA PHE A 55 5.37 -5.16 1.02
C PHE A 55 4.51 -6.44 1.16
N SER A 56 5.23 -7.57 1.17
CA SER A 56 4.82 -8.99 1.03
C SER A 56 4.12 -9.32 -0.30
N GLY A 57 4.91 -9.69 -1.31
CA GLY A 57 4.41 -10.14 -2.62
C GLY A 57 4.18 -9.04 -3.66
N ALA A 58 4.54 -7.79 -3.36
CA ALA A 58 4.79 -6.78 -4.38
C ALA A 58 6.10 -7.14 -5.08
N VAL A 59 5.99 -7.77 -6.24
CA VAL A 59 7.13 -7.95 -7.13
C VAL A 59 7.09 -6.72 -8.04
N VAL A 60 8.07 -5.85 -7.93
CA VAL A 60 8.33 -4.85 -8.96
C VAL A 60 9.45 -5.44 -9.80
N GLY A 61 9.13 -5.90 -11.01
CA GLY A 61 10.16 -6.29 -11.96
C GLY A 61 11.07 -5.08 -12.23
N SER A 62 12.38 -5.30 -12.33
CA SER A 62 13.38 -4.23 -12.59
C SER A 62 13.15 -3.46 -13.90
N THR A 63 12.15 -3.87 -14.68
CA THR A 63 11.77 -3.30 -15.97
C THR A 63 10.61 -2.31 -15.89
N VAL A 64 9.90 -2.20 -14.75
CA VAL A 64 8.72 -1.33 -14.63
C VAL A 64 9.14 0.04 -14.08
N PRO A 65 8.90 1.15 -14.82
CA PRO A 65 9.20 2.49 -14.34
C PRO A 65 8.35 2.90 -13.12
N ASP A 66 8.95 3.70 -12.23
CA ASP A 66 8.27 4.29 -11.07
C ASP A 66 7.07 5.18 -11.48
N THR A 67 7.17 5.86 -12.62
CA THR A 67 6.09 6.65 -13.21
C THR A 67 4.90 5.77 -13.57
N SER A 68 5.13 4.57 -14.09
CA SER A 68 4.09 3.61 -14.47
C SER A 68 3.38 3.03 -13.25
N VAL A 69 4.15 2.73 -12.19
CA VAL A 69 3.59 2.33 -10.89
C VAL A 69 2.71 3.43 -10.31
N THR A 70 3.18 4.68 -10.35
CA THR A 70 2.47 5.84 -9.85
C THR A 70 1.19 6.10 -10.65
N PHE A 71 1.27 6.03 -11.98
CA PHE A 71 0.13 6.24 -12.86
C PHE A 71 -0.96 5.19 -12.62
N ALA A 72 -0.61 3.90 -12.70
CA ALA A 72 -1.54 2.81 -12.48
C ALA A 72 -2.19 2.90 -11.09
N GLY A 73 -1.47 3.47 -10.12
CA GLY A 73 -1.98 3.63 -8.77
C GLY A 73 -2.87 4.85 -8.52
N THR A 74 -2.71 5.91 -9.32
CA THR A 74 -3.51 7.14 -9.23
C THR A 74 -4.70 7.15 -10.18
N HIS A 75 -4.77 6.20 -11.11
CA HIS A 75 -5.82 6.06 -12.11
C HIS A 75 -6.58 4.75 -11.90
N PRO A 76 -7.46 4.66 -10.90
CA PRO A 76 -8.23 3.44 -10.64
C PRO A 76 -9.21 3.16 -11.77
N VAL A 77 -9.33 1.87 -12.11
CA VAL A 77 -10.21 1.36 -13.16
C VAL A 77 -11.15 0.30 -12.59
N GLU A 78 -12.14 -0.11 -13.37
CA GLU A 78 -13.03 -1.21 -13.00
C GLU A 78 -12.22 -2.47 -12.71
N GLN A 79 -12.45 -3.06 -11.54
CA GLN A 79 -11.77 -4.27 -11.11
C GLN A 79 -12.56 -5.52 -11.44
N VAL A 80 -11.84 -6.59 -11.78
CA VAL A 80 -12.42 -7.92 -12.00
C VAL A 80 -12.08 -8.86 -10.85
N TYR A 81 -12.98 -9.78 -10.52
CA TYR A 81 -12.71 -10.81 -9.52
C TYR A 81 -12.42 -12.14 -10.23
N LEU A 82 -11.17 -12.57 -10.15
CA LEU A 82 -10.68 -13.78 -10.80
C LEU A 82 -10.66 -14.92 -9.78
N LYS A 83 -11.17 -16.09 -10.20
CA LYS A 83 -11.15 -17.31 -9.38
C LYS A 83 -9.72 -17.85 -9.17
N ASP A 84 -8.87 -17.65 -10.16
CA ASP A 84 -7.49 -18.16 -10.14
C ASP A 84 -6.55 -17.27 -9.35
N HIS A 85 -5.50 -17.87 -8.80
CA HIS A 85 -4.43 -17.17 -8.11
C HIS A 85 -3.55 -16.41 -9.12
N VAL A 86 -3.85 -15.13 -9.30
CA VAL A 86 -3.04 -14.20 -10.09
C VAL A 86 -1.69 -13.97 -9.39
N LYS A 87 -0.59 -14.14 -10.12
CA LYS A 87 0.76 -13.83 -9.63
C LYS A 87 1.64 -13.31 -10.76
N VAL A 88 2.75 -12.67 -10.39
CA VAL A 88 3.74 -12.21 -11.36
C VAL A 88 4.28 -13.39 -12.18
N GLY A 89 4.47 -13.16 -13.47
CA GLY A 89 4.84 -14.16 -14.48
C GLY A 89 3.67 -14.81 -15.21
N TYR A 90 2.42 -14.67 -14.73
CA TYR A 90 1.25 -15.21 -15.42
C TYR A 90 0.93 -14.42 -16.69
N LYS A 91 0.61 -15.13 -17.77
CA LYS A 91 0.07 -14.52 -18.98
C LYS A 91 -1.40 -14.20 -18.78
N VAL A 92 -1.77 -12.94 -18.95
CA VAL A 92 -3.15 -12.47 -18.82
C VAL A 92 -3.98 -12.97 -20.00
N GLY A 93 -5.13 -13.56 -19.72
CA GLY A 93 -6.06 -14.03 -20.74
C GLY A 93 -6.80 -12.88 -21.43
N GLY A 94 -7.24 -13.06 -22.68
CA GLY A 94 -7.87 -12.02 -23.49
C GLY A 94 -9.21 -11.47 -22.96
N THR A 95 -9.79 -12.10 -21.95
CA THR A 95 -11.03 -11.64 -21.29
C THR A 95 -10.78 -10.47 -20.32
N VAL A 96 -9.55 -10.26 -19.86
CA VAL A 96 -9.21 -9.16 -18.96
C VAL A 96 -8.89 -7.92 -19.80
N LYS A 97 -9.65 -6.84 -19.57
CA LYS A 97 -9.37 -5.55 -20.19
C LYS A 97 -8.10 -4.96 -19.59
N LEU A 98 -7.12 -4.71 -20.46
CA LEU A 98 -5.89 -4.01 -20.12
C LEU A 98 -6.05 -2.51 -20.41
N TYR A 99 -5.62 -1.68 -19.48
CA TYR A 99 -5.66 -0.23 -19.58
C TYR A 99 -4.25 0.31 -19.88
N PRO A 100 -4.12 1.28 -20.81
CA PRO A 100 -2.83 1.87 -21.14
C PRO A 100 -2.31 2.72 -19.97
N ILE A 101 -0.98 2.79 -19.85
CA ILE A 101 -0.30 3.71 -18.94
C ILE A 101 0.15 4.91 -19.77
N ASP A 102 -0.22 6.12 -19.36
CA ASP A 102 0.21 7.31 -20.08
C ASP A 102 1.73 7.51 -19.95
N GLY A 103 2.40 7.76 -21.07
CA GLY A 103 3.86 7.85 -21.15
C GLY A 103 4.61 6.51 -21.07
N ASP A 104 3.92 5.35 -21.09
CA ASP A 104 4.56 4.02 -21.12
C ASP A 104 3.80 3.06 -22.05
N ASP A 105 4.29 2.92 -23.27
CA ASP A 105 3.72 2.02 -24.28
C ASP A 105 4.14 0.56 -24.11
N ALA A 106 5.14 0.27 -23.26
CA ALA A 106 5.59 -1.10 -23.01
C ALA A 106 4.68 -1.82 -22.02
N HIS A 107 4.06 -1.07 -21.10
CA HIS A 107 3.25 -1.62 -20.03
C HIS A 107 1.76 -1.23 -20.15
N ALA A 108 0.93 -2.09 -19.60
CA ALA A 108 -0.49 -1.83 -19.35
C ALA A 108 -0.81 -2.29 -17.93
N TYR A 109 -1.97 -1.91 -17.41
CA TYR A 109 -2.41 -2.34 -16.09
C TYR A 109 -3.87 -2.78 -16.07
N PHE A 110 -4.23 -3.53 -15.04
CA PHE A 110 -5.60 -3.86 -14.73
C PHE A 110 -5.76 -4.06 -13.22
N TYR A 111 -7.00 -4.00 -12.75
CA TYR A 111 -7.31 -4.21 -11.35
C TYR A 111 -7.99 -5.57 -11.20
N ALA A 112 -7.47 -6.40 -10.31
CA ALA A 112 -8.12 -7.67 -10.00
C ALA A 112 -7.86 -8.11 -8.57
N ASN A 113 -8.90 -8.69 -7.94
CA ASN A 113 -8.84 -9.17 -6.56
C ASN A 113 -8.25 -8.12 -5.62
N ASN A 114 -8.77 -6.88 -5.71
CA ASN A 114 -8.36 -5.72 -4.92
C ASN A 114 -6.88 -5.29 -5.06
N ARG A 115 -6.22 -5.71 -6.15
CA ARG A 115 -4.82 -5.38 -6.44
C ARG A 115 -4.67 -4.74 -7.80
N VAL A 116 -3.65 -3.90 -7.91
CA VAL A 116 -3.14 -3.41 -9.20
C VAL A 116 -2.15 -4.42 -9.76
N TRP A 117 -2.28 -4.72 -11.04
CA TRP A 117 -1.39 -5.60 -11.78
C TRP A 117 -0.87 -4.88 -13.01
N ILE A 118 0.45 -4.84 -13.18
CA ILE A 118 1.13 -4.28 -14.34
C ILE A 118 1.59 -5.42 -15.23
N VAL A 119 1.33 -5.28 -16.52
CA VAL A 119 1.49 -6.29 -17.56
C VAL A 119 2.43 -5.74 -18.63
N ASP A 120 3.41 -6.54 -19.03
CA ASP A 120 4.21 -6.28 -20.21
C ASP A 120 3.35 -6.58 -21.46
N ARG A 121 3.17 -5.58 -22.33
CA ARG A 121 2.26 -5.67 -23.48
C ARG A 121 2.79 -6.60 -24.57
N SER A 122 4.10 -6.78 -24.66
CA SER A 122 4.75 -7.66 -25.64
C SER A 122 4.46 -9.14 -25.35
N SER A 123 4.68 -9.57 -24.12
CA SER A 123 4.47 -10.95 -23.68
C SER A 123 3.06 -11.24 -23.17
N GLY A 124 2.32 -10.19 -22.79
CA GLY A 124 1.05 -10.28 -22.07
C GLY A 124 1.21 -10.82 -20.64
N LYS A 125 2.43 -10.83 -20.09
CA LYS A 125 2.71 -11.35 -18.75
C LYS A 125 2.63 -10.26 -17.71
N ILE A 126 2.11 -10.62 -16.54
CA ILE A 126 2.18 -9.79 -15.35
C ILE A 126 3.65 -9.65 -14.94
N VAL A 127 4.13 -8.43 -14.84
CA VAL A 127 5.52 -8.08 -14.48
C VAL A 127 5.61 -7.38 -13.13
N ALA A 128 4.53 -6.74 -12.67
CA ALA A 128 4.50 -6.19 -11.32
C ALA A 128 3.10 -6.16 -10.68
N SER A 129 3.08 -6.03 -9.35
CA SER A 129 1.88 -5.73 -8.58
C SER A 129 2.19 -4.68 -7.50
N PRO A 130 1.89 -3.39 -7.76
CA PRO A 130 2.23 -2.29 -6.87
C PRO A 130 1.64 -2.36 -5.46
N GLY A 131 0.49 -3.01 -5.28
CA GLY A 131 -0.15 -3.10 -3.97
C GLY A 131 -1.65 -3.35 -4.01
N PHE A 132 -2.24 -3.23 -2.82
CA PHE A 132 -3.67 -3.35 -2.58
C PHE A 132 -4.35 -1.99 -2.63
N VAL A 133 -5.58 -1.97 -3.11
CA VAL A 133 -6.39 -0.76 -3.26
C VAL A 133 -7.39 -0.70 -2.13
N VAL A 134 -7.21 0.23 -1.19
CA VAL A 134 -8.05 0.35 0.00
C VAL A 134 -8.86 1.63 -0.07
N SER A 135 -10.18 1.52 -0.06
CA SER A 135 -11.03 2.72 -0.09
C SER A 135 -11.11 3.43 1.25
N ASP A 136 -11.18 4.76 1.24
CA ASP A 136 -11.41 5.56 2.45
C ASP A 136 -12.73 5.14 3.13
N ARG A 137 -13.74 4.75 2.33
CA ARG A 137 -15.00 4.19 2.83
C ARG A 137 -14.80 2.89 3.60
N THR A 138 -13.92 2.02 3.12
CA THR A 138 -13.55 0.76 3.78
C THR A 138 -12.85 1.05 5.11
N VAL A 139 -11.91 1.98 5.14
CA VAL A 139 -11.21 2.40 6.37
C VAL A 139 -12.20 3.01 7.36
N ALA A 140 -13.04 3.95 6.91
CA ALA A 140 -14.05 4.60 7.75
C ALA A 140 -15.04 3.60 8.34
N TYR A 141 -15.51 2.62 7.54
CA TYR A 141 -16.40 1.57 8.02
C TYR A 141 -15.76 0.79 9.17
N VAL A 142 -14.51 0.35 9.01
CA VAL A 142 -13.84 -0.44 10.06
C VAL A 142 -13.70 0.35 11.34
N LYS A 143 -13.28 1.62 11.26
CA LYS A 143 -13.15 2.49 12.44
C LYS A 143 -14.49 2.70 13.17
N ALA A 144 -15.60 2.74 12.43
CA ALA A 144 -16.94 2.93 12.98
C ALA A 144 -17.56 1.66 13.59
N HIS A 145 -17.00 0.47 13.30
CA HIS A 145 -17.58 -0.82 13.71
C HIS A 145 -16.55 -1.70 14.43
N PRO A 146 -16.16 -1.35 15.67
CA PRO A 146 -15.18 -2.14 16.41
C PRO A 146 -15.69 -3.54 16.77
N THR A 147 -14.78 -4.52 16.72
CA THR A 147 -15.05 -5.91 17.13
C THR A 147 -14.15 -6.32 18.29
N GLY A 148 -14.38 -7.52 18.84
CA GLY A 148 -13.47 -8.12 19.80
C GLY A 148 -12.02 -8.16 19.28
N SER A 149 -11.09 -7.80 20.16
CA SER A 149 -9.66 -7.68 19.88
C SER A 149 -8.95 -9.02 20.11
N VAL A 150 -8.08 -9.41 19.19
CA VAL A 150 -7.25 -10.61 19.30
C VAL A 150 -5.81 -10.19 19.60
N ARG A 151 -5.19 -10.84 20.59
CA ARG A 151 -3.77 -10.64 20.88
C ARG A 151 -2.94 -11.15 19.71
N PHE A 152 -2.17 -10.26 19.10
CA PHE A 152 -1.24 -10.58 18.02
C PHE A 152 0.19 -10.51 18.55
N SER A 153 0.91 -11.64 18.47
CA SER A 153 2.32 -11.71 18.82
C SER A 153 3.17 -11.39 17.60
N GLY A 154 3.95 -10.31 17.66
CA GLY A 154 4.84 -9.85 16.59
C GLY A 154 4.57 -8.40 16.18
N SER A 155 5.31 -7.93 15.17
CA SER A 155 5.06 -6.61 14.58
C SER A 155 3.81 -6.66 13.72
N LEU A 156 2.78 -5.92 14.12
CA LEU A 156 1.55 -5.77 13.34
C LEU A 156 1.76 -4.66 12.30
N ALA A 157 1.96 -5.06 11.05
CA ALA A 157 2.17 -4.17 9.91
C ALA A 157 1.51 -4.74 8.64
N PRO A 158 1.27 -3.91 7.61
CA PRO A 158 0.91 -4.39 6.28
C PRO A 158 1.88 -5.47 5.78
N GLY A 159 1.34 -6.48 5.10
CA GLY A 159 2.07 -7.67 4.65
C GLY A 159 2.13 -8.82 5.67
N ALA A 160 1.63 -8.62 6.90
CA ALA A 160 1.52 -9.71 7.88
C ALA A 160 0.44 -10.73 7.47
N HIS A 161 0.74 -12.02 7.58
CA HIS A 161 -0.23 -13.09 7.30
C HIS A 161 -0.93 -13.56 8.57
N LEU A 162 -2.26 -13.57 8.55
CA LEU A 162 -3.06 -14.05 9.67
C LEU A 162 -3.21 -15.57 9.64
N LYS A 163 -2.95 -16.21 10.79
CA LYS A 163 -3.22 -17.64 11.01
C LYS A 163 -4.68 -17.96 10.69
N SER A 164 -4.96 -19.17 10.20
CA SER A 164 -6.30 -19.63 9.85
C SER A 164 -7.31 -19.56 11.00
N SER A 165 -6.85 -19.64 12.25
CA SER A 165 -7.67 -19.54 13.45
C SER A 165 -8.23 -18.13 13.72
N VAL A 166 -7.65 -17.08 13.14
CA VAL A 166 -8.12 -15.71 13.32
C VAL A 166 -9.41 -15.51 12.53
N ARG A 167 -10.51 -15.15 13.21
CA ARG A 167 -11.76 -14.80 12.54
C ARG A 167 -11.61 -13.43 11.88
N ILE A 168 -11.95 -13.36 10.59
CA ILE A 168 -11.98 -12.12 9.82
C ILE A 168 -13.44 -11.72 9.67
N THR A 169 -13.76 -10.50 10.10
CA THR A 169 -15.11 -9.93 9.98
C THR A 169 -15.31 -9.36 8.58
N ALA A 170 -16.44 -9.65 7.96
CA ALA A 170 -16.76 -9.14 6.63
C ALA A 170 -17.03 -7.63 6.67
N ILE A 171 -16.68 -6.94 5.58
CA ILE A 171 -17.01 -5.54 5.36
C ILE A 171 -18.12 -5.48 4.30
N PRO A 172 -19.28 -4.85 4.60
CA PRO A 172 -20.32 -4.62 3.61
C PRO A 172 -19.76 -3.88 2.40
N ASP A 173 -20.19 -4.31 1.21
CA ASP A 173 -19.85 -3.70 -0.08
C ASP A 173 -18.35 -3.65 -0.45
N ALA A 174 -17.45 -4.22 0.35
CA ALA A 174 -16.02 -4.33 0.07
C ALA A 174 -15.61 -5.79 -0.18
N ARG A 175 -15.97 -6.30 -1.37
CA ARG A 175 -15.67 -7.69 -1.76
C ARG A 175 -14.19 -8.02 -1.64
N GLY A 176 -13.90 -9.19 -1.08
CA GLY A 176 -12.53 -9.66 -0.88
C GLY A 176 -11.80 -9.01 0.30
N TYR A 177 -12.36 -7.97 0.92
CA TYR A 177 -11.84 -7.40 2.16
C TYR A 177 -12.62 -7.85 3.38
N GLY A 178 -11.89 -7.95 4.48
CA GLY A 178 -12.42 -8.10 5.82
C GLY A 178 -11.54 -7.34 6.81
N TYR A 179 -11.90 -7.38 8.08
CA TYR A 179 -11.12 -6.73 9.12
C TYR A 179 -11.09 -7.54 10.40
N VAL A 180 -10.09 -7.24 11.22
CA VAL A 180 -9.93 -7.78 12.57
C VAL A 180 -9.31 -6.70 13.45
N TYR A 181 -9.67 -6.69 14.72
CA TYR A 181 -8.98 -5.87 15.71
C TYR A 181 -7.84 -6.67 16.33
N LEU A 182 -6.62 -6.16 16.21
CA LEU A 182 -5.39 -6.82 16.68
C LEU A 182 -4.65 -5.86 17.60
N ASN A 183 -4.43 -6.26 18.86
CA ASN A 183 -3.86 -5.38 19.88
C ASN A 183 -4.58 -4.01 19.93
N ASP A 184 -5.92 -4.05 19.87
CA ASP A 184 -6.83 -2.90 19.94
C ASP A 184 -6.76 -1.93 18.76
N ARG A 185 -6.07 -2.32 17.69
CA ARG A 185 -5.96 -1.55 16.45
C ARG A 185 -6.75 -2.25 15.33
N PRO A 186 -7.57 -1.52 14.55
CA PRO A 186 -8.20 -2.10 13.38
C PRO A 186 -7.15 -2.47 12.33
N ALA A 187 -7.27 -3.66 11.78
CA ALA A 187 -6.46 -4.14 10.66
C ALA A 187 -7.38 -4.60 9.53
N LEU A 188 -7.19 -4.03 8.33
CA LEU A 188 -7.83 -4.51 7.11
C LEU A 188 -7.06 -5.69 6.54
N VAL A 189 -7.80 -6.65 6.00
CA VAL A 189 -7.26 -7.94 5.57
C VAL A 189 -7.83 -8.29 4.20
N ASP A 190 -6.96 -8.68 3.27
CA ASP A 190 -7.37 -9.38 2.07
C ASP A 190 -7.80 -10.80 2.44
N THR A 191 -9.06 -11.13 2.26
CA THR A 191 -9.66 -12.40 2.69
C THR A 191 -9.14 -13.61 1.91
N GLY A 192 -8.69 -13.41 0.66
CA GLY A 192 -8.17 -14.48 -0.19
C GLY A 192 -6.80 -14.97 0.27
N SER A 193 -5.89 -14.05 0.59
CA SER A 193 -4.53 -14.34 1.05
C SER A 193 -4.35 -14.29 2.57
N ARG A 194 -5.36 -13.81 3.30
CA ARG A 194 -5.31 -13.51 4.75
C ARG A 194 -4.19 -12.54 5.12
N THR A 195 -3.82 -11.67 4.19
CA THR A 195 -2.76 -10.68 4.36
C THR A 195 -3.34 -9.39 4.92
N VAL A 196 -2.73 -8.85 5.98
CA VAL A 196 -3.03 -7.53 6.49
C VAL A 196 -2.61 -6.50 5.45
N VAL A 197 -3.52 -5.64 4.99
CA VAL A 197 -3.26 -4.63 3.95
C VAL A 197 -3.17 -3.22 4.52
N TRP A 198 -3.73 -2.99 5.70
CA TRP A 198 -3.68 -1.71 6.42
C TRP A 198 -3.88 -1.94 7.90
N VAL A 199 -3.24 -1.10 8.72
CA VAL A 199 -3.40 -1.04 10.18
C VAL A 199 -3.36 0.43 10.57
N GLU A 200 -4.22 0.84 11.51
CA GLU A 200 -4.18 2.19 12.11
C GLU A 200 -2.98 2.38 13.01
#